data_AF-A0A968W1A8-F1
#
_entry.id   AF-A0A968W1A8-F1
#
_cell.length_a   1.000
_cell.length_b   1.000
_cell.length_c   1.000
_cell.angle_alpha   90.00
_cell.angle_beta   90.00
_cell.angle_gamma   90.00
#
_symmetry.space_group_name_H-M   'P 1'
#
loop_
_entity.id
_entity.type
_entity.pdbx_description
1 polymer ?
#
loop_
_entity_poly.entity_id
_entity_poly.type
_entity_poly.pdbx_seq_one_letter_code
_entity_poly.pdbx_strand_id
1 'polypeptide(L)'
;MKVKINGPIETGTYRLPFDFGFCYHFGYSGSTGGSGHRGSNGQQGFNGQNVNVMLNWLNDSLVSLKINPSSGNKKAVVCNPAKAVVTIDLSGGNGGNGEDGSQGDDAPCAKSGDELLSGEAGENGGNGGHGGHGGNATIFMPKSLMNHVDFIQITSRGGNGGHGGYGGKGGRSQMSEEDESKLINVLFPDRGPRGSNGDEGHMGYAGNVDYVFID
;
A
#
# COMPACT_ATOMS: atom_id res chain seq x y z
N MET A 1 -18.63 -22.21 -31.39
CA MET A 1 -18.42 -21.03 -32.27
C MET A 1 -16.93 -20.90 -32.54
N LYS A 2 -16.49 -20.73 -33.79
CA LYS A 2 -15.08 -20.43 -34.13
C LYS A 2 -14.98 -18.93 -34.34
N VAL A 3 -14.28 -18.22 -33.45
CA VAL A 3 -14.03 -16.79 -33.60
C VAL A 3 -12.67 -16.63 -34.28
N LYS A 4 -12.63 -15.95 -35.43
CA LYS A 4 -11.38 -15.63 -36.14
C LYS A 4 -10.96 -14.22 -35.74
N ILE A 5 -9.88 -14.10 -34.98
CA ILE A 5 -9.31 -12.81 -34.59
C ILE A 5 -8.28 -12.44 -35.65
N ASN A 6 -8.53 -11.37 -36.41
CA ASN A 6 -7.56 -10.87 -37.39
C ASN A 6 -6.60 -9.90 -36.68
N GLY A 7 -5.36 -10.33 -36.47
CA GLY A 7 -4.24 -9.55 -35.95
C GLY A 7 -2.93 -10.33 -36.14
N PRO A 8 -1.75 -9.71 -35.97
CA PRO A 8 -0.44 -10.33 -36.25
C PRO A 8 -0.01 -11.40 -35.20
N ILE A 9 -0.97 -12.08 -34.57
CA ILE A 9 -0.71 -13.08 -33.52
C ILE A 9 -1.26 -14.42 -34.02
N GLU A 10 -0.41 -15.45 -33.88
CA GLU A 10 -0.58 -16.86 -34.22
C GLU A 10 -2.04 -17.36 -34.35
N THR A 11 -2.31 -18.07 -35.46
CA THR A 11 -3.58 -18.75 -35.69
C THR A 11 -3.75 -19.93 -34.74
N GLY A 12 -4.53 -19.75 -33.68
CA GLY A 12 -4.94 -20.81 -32.74
C GLY A 12 -6.45 -21.03 -32.72
N THR A 13 -6.90 -22.27 -32.52
CA THR A 13 -8.31 -22.57 -32.23
C THR A 13 -8.52 -22.51 -30.73
N TYR A 14 -9.09 -21.41 -30.24
CA TYR A 14 -9.42 -21.25 -28.82
C TYR A 14 -10.81 -21.82 -28.55
N ARG A 15 -10.91 -22.81 -27.65
CA ARG A 15 -12.19 -23.19 -27.05
C ARG A 15 -12.56 -22.12 -26.03
N LEU A 16 -13.40 -21.18 -26.44
CA LEU A 16 -14.04 -20.27 -25.50
C LEU A 16 -14.96 -21.09 -24.58
N PRO A 17 -14.90 -20.90 -23.26
CA PRO A 17 -15.85 -21.54 -22.35
C PRO A 17 -17.27 -21.19 -22.82
N PHE A 18 -18.17 -22.18 -22.77
CA PHE A 18 -19.53 -22.08 -23.31
C PHE A 18 -20.43 -21.17 -22.46
N ASP A 19 -19.97 -20.76 -21.28
CA ASP A 19 -20.60 -19.71 -20.50
C ASP A 19 -19.78 -18.42 -20.64
N PHE A 20 -20.45 -17.32 -20.97
CA PHE A 20 -19.82 -16.00 -21.06
C PHE A 20 -20.26 -15.09 -19.90
N GLY A 21 -20.96 -15.67 -18.89
CA GLY A 21 -21.41 -15.02 -17.66
C GLY A 21 -20.48 -15.31 -16.47
N PHE A 22 -19.21 -14.92 -16.57
CA PHE A 22 -18.26 -15.06 -15.48
C PHE A 22 -17.97 -13.73 -14.79
N CYS A 23 -17.52 -13.83 -13.54
CA CYS A 23 -16.86 -12.73 -12.84
C CYS A 23 -15.37 -12.75 -13.21
N TYR A 24 -14.89 -11.69 -13.84
CA TYR A 24 -13.48 -11.49 -14.15
C TYR A 24 -12.88 -10.49 -13.17
N HIS A 25 -11.72 -10.81 -12.60
CA HIS A 25 -10.99 -9.91 -11.71
C HIS A 25 -9.59 -9.65 -12.26
N PHE A 26 -9.24 -8.37 -12.41
CA PHE A 26 -7.92 -7.93 -12.83
C PHE A 26 -7.32 -7.00 -11.77
N GLY A 27 -6.25 -7.47 -11.12
CA GLY A 27 -5.53 -6.70 -10.12
C GLY A 27 -4.36 -5.93 -10.71
N TYR A 28 -4.39 -4.60 -10.55
CA TYR A 28 -3.31 -3.67 -10.86
C TYR A 28 -3.05 -2.72 -9.67
N SER A 29 -3.36 -3.18 -8.46
CA SER A 29 -3.16 -2.45 -7.22
C SER A 29 -1.68 -2.27 -6.92
N GLY A 30 -1.36 -1.18 -6.20
CA GLY A 30 -0.04 -0.99 -5.63
C GLY A 30 0.22 -1.95 -4.47
N SER A 31 1.47 -2.35 -4.28
CA SER A 31 1.88 -3.16 -3.14
C SER A 31 1.96 -2.32 -1.86
N THR A 32 1.60 -2.94 -0.74
CA THR A 32 1.79 -2.37 0.60
C THR A 32 3.29 -2.22 0.90
N GLY A 33 3.67 -1.10 1.52
CA GLY A 33 5.02 -0.89 2.01
C GLY A 33 5.32 -1.80 3.21
N GLY A 34 6.54 -2.31 3.30
CA GLY A 34 6.98 -3.06 4.47
C GLY A 34 7.11 -2.17 5.71
N SER A 35 6.90 -2.75 6.90
CA SER A 35 7.26 -2.09 8.16
C SER A 35 8.76 -1.85 8.25
N GLY A 36 9.15 -0.88 9.06
CA GLY A 36 10.55 -0.65 9.41
C GLY A 36 11.15 -1.76 10.27
N HIS A 37 12.39 -1.54 10.74
CA HIS A 37 13.07 -2.31 11.77
C HIS A 37 13.69 -1.33 12.78
N ARG A 38 13.42 -1.50 14.08
CA ARG A 38 14.03 -0.78 15.23
C ARG A 38 14.28 0.71 14.99
N GLY A 39 13.27 1.54 15.28
CA GLY A 39 13.35 2.98 15.08
C GLY A 39 13.38 3.43 13.60
N SER A 40 13.41 2.51 12.63
CA SER A 40 13.36 2.88 11.23
C SER A 40 11.95 3.18 10.76
N ASN A 41 11.87 4.01 9.72
CA ASN A 41 10.63 4.37 9.08
C ASN A 41 9.98 3.16 8.37
N GLY A 42 8.66 3.17 8.32
CA GLY A 42 7.88 2.31 7.43
C GLY A 42 8.06 2.72 5.97
N GLN A 43 7.98 1.74 5.09
CA GLN A 43 8.11 1.96 3.65
C GLN A 43 6.81 2.54 3.08
N GLN A 44 6.96 3.30 1.99
CA GLN A 44 5.83 3.87 1.26
C GLN A 44 5.01 2.77 0.58
N GLY A 45 3.69 2.93 0.58
CA GLY A 45 2.80 2.14 -0.27
C GLY A 45 2.98 2.55 -1.74
N PHE A 46 2.95 1.57 -2.65
CA PHE A 46 3.07 1.85 -4.08
C PHE A 46 1.75 2.32 -4.65
N ASN A 47 1.81 3.11 -5.73
CA ASN A 47 0.61 3.56 -6.44
C ASN A 47 -0.02 2.38 -7.22
N GLY A 48 -1.34 2.41 -7.34
CA GLY A 48 -2.05 1.60 -8.32
C GLY A 48 -1.69 2.01 -9.75
N GLN A 49 -1.78 1.08 -10.69
CA GLN A 49 -1.40 1.37 -12.08
C GLN A 49 -2.51 2.11 -12.82
N ASN A 50 -2.11 2.98 -13.74
CA ASN A 50 -3.06 3.58 -14.67
C ASN A 50 -3.42 2.56 -15.76
N VAL A 51 -4.68 2.52 -16.18
CA VAL A 51 -5.16 1.59 -17.22
C VAL A 51 -5.99 2.28 -18.28
N ASN A 52 -5.80 1.86 -19.53
CA ASN A 52 -6.73 2.15 -20.62
C ASN A 52 -7.51 0.88 -20.95
N VAL A 53 -8.84 0.96 -20.88
CA VAL A 53 -9.73 -0.15 -21.17
C VAL A 53 -10.44 0.13 -22.49
N MET A 54 -10.34 -0.78 -23.45
CA MET A 54 -11.01 -0.66 -24.75
C MET A 54 -12.06 -1.75 -24.90
N LEU A 55 -13.31 -1.35 -25.12
CA LEU A 55 -14.43 -2.24 -25.37
C LEU A 55 -14.78 -2.20 -26.85
N ASN A 56 -15.08 -3.36 -27.45
CA ASN A 56 -15.63 -3.44 -28.79
C ASN A 56 -16.63 -4.60 -28.87
N TRP A 57 -17.78 -4.37 -29.51
CA TRP A 57 -18.67 -5.46 -29.89
C TRP A 57 -17.95 -6.45 -30.80
N LEU A 58 -18.10 -7.73 -30.50
CA LEU A 58 -17.72 -8.81 -31.41
C LEU A 58 -18.94 -9.31 -32.22
N ASN A 59 -20.11 -9.24 -31.61
CA ASN A 59 -21.43 -9.51 -32.19
C ASN A 59 -22.50 -8.91 -31.25
N ASP A 60 -23.78 -9.16 -31.54
CA ASP A 60 -24.94 -8.62 -30.83
C ASP A 60 -25.05 -8.98 -29.34
N SER A 61 -24.21 -9.88 -28.83
CA SER A 61 -24.27 -10.33 -27.42
C SER A 61 -22.91 -10.46 -26.74
N LEU A 62 -21.81 -10.29 -27.47
CA LEU A 62 -20.46 -10.47 -26.93
C LEU A 62 -19.60 -9.23 -27.15
N VAL A 63 -18.89 -8.84 -26.10
CA VAL A 63 -17.94 -7.73 -26.08
C VAL A 63 -16.54 -8.28 -25.88
N SER A 64 -15.59 -7.73 -26.64
CA SER A 64 -14.16 -7.85 -26.33
C SER A 64 -13.72 -6.68 -25.46
N LEU A 65 -13.04 -6.97 -24.37
CA LEU A 65 -12.47 -6.02 -23.44
C LEU A 65 -10.94 -6.19 -23.46
N LYS A 66 -10.22 -5.14 -23.81
CA LYS A 66 -8.74 -5.09 -23.79
C LYS A 66 -8.29 -4.12 -22.71
N ILE A 67 -7.50 -4.60 -21.75
CA ILE A 67 -6.94 -3.80 -20.66
C ILE A 67 -5.46 -3.57 -20.95
N ASN A 68 -5.09 -2.30 -21.05
CA ASN A 68 -3.73 -1.84 -21.29
C ASN A 68 -3.24 -1.08 -20.05
N PRO A 69 -2.56 -1.75 -19.12
CA PRO A 69 -1.93 -1.06 -18.00
C PRO A 69 -0.74 -0.22 -18.47
N SER A 70 -0.38 0.80 -17.71
CA SER A 70 0.81 1.64 -17.94
C SER A 70 2.11 0.84 -17.86
N SER A 71 2.10 -0.30 -17.16
CA SER A 71 3.23 -1.21 -17.02
C SER A 71 2.77 -2.68 -17.01
N GLY A 72 3.62 -3.59 -17.48
CA GLY A 72 3.34 -5.04 -17.44
C GLY A 72 2.48 -5.54 -18.61
N ASN A 73 1.85 -6.70 -18.40
CA ASN A 73 1.20 -7.45 -19.49
C ASN A 73 -0.24 -6.99 -19.75
N LYS A 74 -0.51 -6.69 -21.02
CA LYS A 74 -1.87 -6.44 -21.52
C LYS A 74 -2.74 -7.68 -21.35
N LYS A 75 -4.03 -7.47 -21.11
CA LYS A 75 -5.03 -8.55 -20.97
C LYS A 75 -6.18 -8.32 -21.94
N ALA A 76 -6.78 -9.42 -22.40
CA ALA A 76 -7.98 -9.37 -23.22
C ALA A 76 -8.95 -10.47 -22.81
N VAL A 77 -10.23 -10.15 -22.73
CA VAL A 77 -11.31 -11.11 -22.47
C VAL A 77 -12.49 -10.86 -23.38
N VAL A 78 -13.27 -11.92 -23.60
CA VAL A 78 -14.55 -11.87 -24.32
C VAL A 78 -15.62 -12.30 -23.36
N CYS A 79 -16.68 -11.50 -23.23
CA CYS A 79 -17.75 -11.76 -22.28
C CYS A 79 -19.10 -11.27 -22.81
N ASN A 80 -20.18 -11.75 -22.22
CA ASN A 80 -21.51 -11.22 -22.47
C ASN A 80 -21.80 -10.14 -21.42
N PRO A 81 -21.94 -8.87 -21.80
CA PRO A 81 -22.12 -7.77 -20.85
C PRO A 81 -23.42 -7.87 -20.05
N ALA A 82 -24.43 -8.61 -20.52
CA ALA A 82 -25.67 -8.85 -19.78
C ALA A 82 -25.55 -9.94 -18.70
N LYS A 83 -24.43 -10.67 -18.65
CA LYS A 83 -24.23 -11.79 -17.73
C LYS A 83 -22.92 -11.74 -16.94
N ALA A 84 -21.94 -11.00 -17.43
CA ALA A 84 -20.62 -10.93 -16.83
C ALA A 84 -20.52 -9.78 -15.83
N VAL A 85 -19.54 -9.88 -14.93
CA VAL A 85 -19.05 -8.75 -14.14
C VAL A 85 -17.54 -8.71 -14.31
N VAL A 86 -16.99 -7.55 -14.63
CA VAL A 86 -15.56 -7.31 -14.80
C VAL A 86 -15.12 -6.32 -13.74
N THR A 87 -14.34 -6.81 -12.77
CA THR A 87 -13.74 -5.99 -11.72
C THR A 87 -12.29 -5.67 -12.08
N ILE A 88 -11.93 -4.39 -12.01
CA ILE A 88 -10.57 -3.89 -12.19
C ILE A 88 -10.17 -3.15 -10.92
N ASP A 89 -9.18 -3.66 -10.19
CA ASP A 89 -8.66 -3.04 -8.97
C ASP A 89 -7.38 -2.27 -9.27
N LEU A 90 -7.44 -0.96 -9.08
CA LEU A 90 -6.37 0.02 -9.26
C LEU A 90 -6.01 0.68 -7.92
N SER A 91 -6.34 0.06 -6.78
CA SER A 91 -6.11 0.67 -5.47
C SER A 91 -4.62 0.92 -5.21
N GLY A 92 -4.30 2.02 -4.51
CA GLY A 92 -2.97 2.23 -3.95
C GLY A 92 -2.68 1.26 -2.79
N GLY A 93 -1.41 0.91 -2.61
CA GLY A 93 -0.95 0.10 -1.49
C GLY A 93 -0.88 0.91 -0.19
N ASN A 94 -1.01 0.26 0.96
CA ASN A 94 -0.88 0.96 2.25
C ASN A 94 0.59 1.27 2.54
N GLY A 95 0.85 2.33 3.30
CA GLY A 95 2.16 2.57 3.90
C GLY A 95 2.45 1.58 5.02
N GLY A 96 3.72 1.24 5.19
CA GLY A 96 4.19 0.42 6.30
C GLY A 96 4.29 1.23 7.59
N ASN A 97 4.24 0.55 8.73
CA ASN A 97 4.40 1.23 10.02
C ASN A 97 5.87 1.52 10.29
N GLY A 98 6.13 2.66 10.94
CA GLY A 98 7.40 2.91 11.59
C GLY A 98 7.53 2.07 12.85
N GLU A 99 8.75 1.67 13.19
CA GLU A 99 8.99 0.82 14.35
C GLU A 99 9.38 1.64 15.58
N ASP A 100 9.11 1.08 16.76
CA ASP A 100 9.51 1.68 18.02
C ASP A 100 11.04 1.76 18.12
N GLY A 101 11.53 2.84 18.74
CA GLY A 101 12.92 3.00 19.11
C GLY A 101 13.29 2.08 20.27
N SER A 102 14.53 1.58 20.28
CA SER A 102 15.01 0.79 21.41
C SER A 102 15.20 1.64 22.68
N GLN A 103 15.15 0.98 23.83
CA GLN A 103 15.43 1.63 25.10
C GLN A 103 16.94 1.87 25.21
N GLY A 104 17.32 2.97 25.87
CA GLY A 104 18.72 3.20 26.23
C GLY A 104 19.14 2.27 27.36
N ASP A 105 20.38 1.83 27.32
CA ASP A 105 20.96 0.97 28.35
C ASP A 105 21.19 1.76 29.65
N ASP A 106 20.97 1.09 30.79
CA ASP A 106 21.29 1.67 32.09
C ASP A 106 22.81 1.88 32.22
N ALA A 107 23.22 2.92 32.95
CA ALA A 107 24.63 3.13 33.24
C ALA A 107 25.20 1.98 34.09
N PRO A 108 26.48 1.61 33.91
CA PRO A 108 27.12 0.63 34.78
C PRO A 108 27.22 1.18 36.22
N CYS A 109 27.25 0.28 37.22
CA CYS A 109 27.49 0.66 38.62
C CYS A 109 28.78 1.49 38.73
N ALA A 110 28.67 2.75 39.15
CA ALA A 110 29.84 3.57 39.48
C ALA A 110 30.55 3.00 40.73
N LYS A 111 31.88 2.98 40.75
CA LYS A 111 32.63 2.67 41.98
C LYS A 111 32.58 3.88 42.91
N SER A 112 32.79 3.65 44.21
CA SER A 112 32.88 4.74 45.20
C SER A 112 33.91 5.77 44.76
N GLY A 113 33.47 7.04 44.64
CA GLY A 113 34.29 8.18 44.21
C GLY A 113 34.27 8.50 42.71
N ASP A 114 33.62 7.68 41.88
CA ASP A 114 33.43 7.99 40.45
C ASP A 114 32.27 8.97 40.23
N GLU A 115 32.31 9.73 39.15
CA GLU A 115 31.18 10.56 38.73
C GLU A 115 29.97 9.69 38.38
N LEU A 116 28.76 10.15 38.73
CA LEU A 116 27.52 9.49 38.33
C LEU A 116 27.44 9.42 36.80
N LEU A 117 27.44 8.21 36.26
CA LEU A 117 27.25 7.99 34.84
C LEU A 117 25.74 7.99 34.55
N SER A 118 25.34 8.79 33.56
CA SER A 118 23.97 8.76 33.05
C SER A 118 23.75 7.53 32.18
N GLY A 119 22.56 6.93 32.29
CA GLY A 119 22.15 5.89 31.33
C GLY A 119 22.07 6.44 29.91
N GLU A 120 22.14 5.55 28.92
CA GLU A 120 22.14 5.91 27.51
C GLU A 120 20.78 6.48 27.07
N ALA A 121 20.77 7.25 25.99
CA ALA A 121 19.54 7.76 25.40
C ALA A 121 18.70 6.62 24.81
N GLY A 122 17.37 6.74 24.91
CA GLY A 122 16.48 5.89 24.13
C GLY A 122 16.47 6.32 22.67
N GLU A 123 16.37 5.38 21.75
CA GLU A 123 16.30 5.67 20.32
C GLU A 123 14.94 6.25 19.94
N ASN A 124 14.90 6.99 18.83
CA ASN A 124 13.66 7.51 18.28
C ASN A 124 12.82 6.40 17.63
N GLY A 125 11.50 6.55 17.67
CA GLY A 125 10.61 5.75 16.85
C GLY A 125 10.66 6.21 15.39
N GLY A 126 10.44 5.28 14.48
CA GLY A 126 10.41 5.55 13.05
C GLY A 126 9.08 6.13 12.60
N ASN A 127 9.09 6.89 11.52
CA ASN A 127 7.85 7.44 10.93
C ASN A 127 7.09 6.36 10.15
N GLY A 128 5.77 6.46 10.10
CA GLY A 128 4.93 5.66 9.21
C GLY A 128 5.12 6.05 7.75
N GLY A 129 5.11 5.06 6.86
CA GLY A 129 5.10 5.27 5.41
C GLY A 129 3.74 5.83 4.97
N HIS A 130 3.70 6.64 3.91
CA HIS A 130 2.46 7.10 3.31
C HIS A 130 1.83 5.99 2.45
N GLY A 131 0.51 6.05 2.30
CA GLY A 131 -0.22 5.20 1.38
C GLY A 131 -0.04 5.66 -0.07
N GLY A 132 0.03 4.69 -0.99
CA GLY A 132 0.08 4.96 -2.42
C GLY A 132 -1.24 5.49 -2.95
N HIS A 133 -1.19 6.21 -4.06
CA HIS A 133 -2.38 6.71 -4.74
C HIS A 133 -3.07 5.61 -5.56
N GLY A 134 -4.39 5.73 -5.73
CA GLY A 134 -5.15 4.92 -6.69
C GLY A 134 -4.75 5.26 -8.13
N GLY A 135 -4.80 4.27 -9.01
CA GLY A 135 -4.49 4.42 -10.44
C GLY A 135 -5.67 4.96 -11.24
N ASN A 136 -5.41 5.75 -12.28
CA ASN A 136 -6.46 6.29 -13.13
C ASN A 136 -6.91 5.27 -14.18
N ALA A 137 -8.19 5.32 -14.55
CA ALA A 137 -8.74 4.54 -15.64
C ALA A 137 -9.36 5.44 -16.70
N THR A 138 -9.13 5.11 -17.96
CA THR A 138 -9.93 5.63 -19.07
C THR A 138 -10.55 4.48 -19.84
N ILE A 139 -11.87 4.48 -19.92
CA ILE A 139 -12.64 3.43 -20.57
C ILE A 139 -13.18 3.96 -21.91
N PHE A 140 -12.68 3.41 -23.00
CA PHE A 140 -13.15 3.67 -24.35
C PHE A 140 -14.21 2.63 -24.74
N MET A 141 -15.43 3.08 -25.01
CA MET A 141 -16.52 2.18 -25.42
C MET A 141 -17.41 2.79 -26.50
N PRO A 142 -17.89 1.98 -27.46
CA PRO A 142 -18.96 2.38 -28.37
C PRO A 142 -20.18 2.93 -27.63
N LYS A 143 -20.84 3.97 -28.16
CA LYS A 143 -22.10 4.49 -27.59
C LYS A 143 -23.18 3.41 -27.41
N SER A 144 -23.18 2.40 -28.27
CA SER A 144 -24.10 1.25 -28.18
C SER A 144 -23.89 0.37 -26.94
N LEU A 145 -22.78 0.52 -26.20
CA LEU A 145 -22.52 -0.17 -24.93
C LEU A 145 -22.91 0.64 -23.68
N MET A 146 -23.42 1.86 -23.83
CA MET A 146 -23.73 2.73 -22.70
C MET A 146 -24.76 2.12 -21.73
N ASN A 147 -25.71 1.34 -22.24
CA ASN A 147 -26.71 0.63 -21.43
C ASN A 147 -26.15 -0.60 -20.68
N HIS A 148 -24.85 -0.85 -20.82
CA HIS A 148 -24.13 -1.96 -20.20
C HIS A 148 -22.91 -1.45 -19.41
N VAL A 149 -22.85 -0.19 -19.01
CA VAL A 149 -21.66 0.33 -18.30
C VAL A 149 -21.42 -0.35 -16.94
N ASP A 150 -22.48 -0.88 -16.34
CA ASP A 150 -22.54 -1.50 -15.01
C ASP A 150 -21.82 -2.85 -14.93
N PHE A 151 -21.60 -3.55 -16.05
CA PHE A 151 -20.84 -4.80 -16.02
C PHE A 151 -19.35 -4.56 -15.70
N ILE A 152 -18.84 -3.33 -15.81
CA ILE A 152 -17.46 -2.97 -15.43
C ILE A 152 -17.47 -2.21 -14.10
N GLN A 153 -16.80 -2.79 -13.12
CA GLN A 153 -16.60 -2.23 -11.79
C GLN A 153 -15.12 -1.86 -11.63
N ILE A 154 -14.83 -0.59 -11.34
CA ILE A 154 -13.46 -0.12 -11.12
C ILE A 154 -13.33 0.35 -9.68
N THR A 155 -12.29 -0.15 -8.99
CA THR A 155 -11.89 0.35 -7.68
C THR A 155 -10.59 1.13 -7.84
N SER A 156 -10.59 2.41 -7.46
CA SER A 156 -9.37 3.25 -7.51
C SER A 156 -9.25 4.13 -6.26
N ARG A 157 -9.18 3.49 -5.10
CA ARG A 157 -8.93 4.20 -3.83
C ARG A 157 -7.43 4.35 -3.60
N GLY A 158 -7.03 5.39 -2.87
CA GLY A 158 -5.69 5.43 -2.30
C GLY A 158 -5.54 4.46 -1.12
N GLY A 159 -4.30 4.11 -0.81
CA GLY A 159 -3.93 3.32 0.35
C GLY A 159 -3.88 4.18 1.62
N ASN A 160 -3.97 3.53 2.77
CA ASN A 160 -3.82 4.19 4.06
C ASN A 160 -2.34 4.49 4.35
N GLY A 161 -2.05 5.54 5.12
CA GLY A 161 -0.73 5.70 5.72
C GLY A 161 -0.51 4.71 6.86
N GLY A 162 0.76 4.43 7.16
CA GLY A 162 1.18 3.65 8.32
C GLY A 162 1.32 4.52 9.57
N HIS A 163 1.33 3.90 10.73
CA HIS A 163 1.53 4.59 12.00
C HIS A 163 3.01 4.85 12.26
N GLY A 164 3.33 5.93 12.97
CA GLY A 164 4.66 6.16 13.52
C GLY A 164 4.91 5.28 14.75
N GLY A 165 6.18 4.94 15.00
CA GLY A 165 6.64 4.20 16.17
C GLY A 165 6.88 5.10 17.37
N TYR A 166 6.86 4.52 18.56
CA TYR A 166 7.14 5.23 19.80
C TYR A 166 8.65 5.39 20.03
N GLY A 167 9.05 6.52 20.60
CA GLY A 167 10.42 6.73 21.07
C GLY A 167 10.72 5.92 22.33
N GLY A 168 11.90 5.29 22.34
CA GLY A 168 12.43 4.51 23.45
C GLY A 168 12.75 5.39 24.67
N LYS A 169 12.65 4.83 25.86
CA LYS A 169 13.03 5.53 27.10
C LYS A 169 14.54 5.48 27.25
N GLY A 170 15.14 6.54 27.77
CA GLY A 170 16.54 6.48 28.16
C GLY A 170 16.75 5.62 29.39
N GLY A 171 17.95 5.05 29.46
CA GLY A 171 18.42 4.22 30.54
C GLY A 171 18.59 5.02 31.82
N ARG A 172 18.61 4.33 32.95
CA ARG A 172 18.76 4.92 34.27
C ARG A 172 20.23 5.12 34.59
N SER A 173 20.52 6.20 35.30
CA SER A 173 21.80 6.35 35.99
C SER A 173 21.86 5.36 37.15
N GLN A 174 23.03 4.78 37.40
CA GLN A 174 23.27 3.94 38.57
C GLN A 174 24.16 4.67 39.56
N MET A 175 23.76 4.65 40.83
CA MET A 175 24.51 5.27 41.92
C MET A 175 25.36 4.22 42.63
N SER A 176 26.47 4.67 43.22
CA SER A 176 27.22 3.83 44.14
C SER A 176 26.39 3.62 45.43
N GLU A 177 26.52 2.45 46.06
CA GLU A 177 25.78 2.09 47.29
C GLU A 177 26.01 3.10 48.45
N GLU A 178 27.14 3.82 48.44
CA GLU A 178 27.46 4.84 49.46
C GLU A 178 26.66 6.14 49.28
N ASP A 179 26.23 6.47 48.05
CA ASP A 179 25.49 7.69 47.71
C ASP A 179 23.96 7.53 47.76
N GLU A 180 23.43 6.31 47.94
CA GLU A 180 21.99 6.05 48.12
C GLU A 180 21.40 6.75 49.37
N SER A 181 22.25 7.19 50.29
CA SER A 181 21.87 7.97 51.47
C SER A 181 21.27 9.35 51.15
N LYS A 182 21.40 9.84 49.91
CA LYS A 182 20.77 11.08 49.43
C LYS A 182 19.37 10.78 48.86
N LEU A 183 18.36 10.80 49.75
CA LEU A 183 16.92 10.56 49.46
C LEU A 183 16.37 11.21 48.16
N ILE A 184 16.88 12.38 47.76
CA ILE A 184 16.43 13.10 46.54
C ILE A 184 16.72 12.30 45.28
N ASN A 185 17.86 11.62 45.26
CA ASN A 185 18.35 10.87 44.10
C ASN A 185 17.68 9.50 43.93
N VAL A 186 17.20 8.92 45.03
CA VAL A 186 16.37 7.69 45.02
C VAL A 186 14.96 7.97 44.48
N LEU A 187 14.45 9.19 44.70
CA LEU A 187 13.11 9.59 44.26
C LEU A 187 13.07 10.03 42.79
N PHE A 188 14.18 10.56 42.26
CA PHE A 188 14.29 11.04 40.87
C PHE A 188 15.61 10.58 40.25
N PRO A 189 15.75 9.29 39.88
CA PRO A 189 16.95 8.82 39.22
C PRO A 189 17.08 9.53 37.87
N ASP A 190 18.21 10.19 37.66
CA ASP A 190 18.55 10.77 36.36
C ASP A 190 18.48 9.66 35.31
N ARG A 191 17.85 9.96 34.18
CA ARG A 191 17.79 9.04 33.04
C ARG A 191 18.40 9.71 31.84
N GLY A 192 18.93 8.88 30.94
CA GLY A 192 19.17 9.28 29.57
C GLY A 192 17.90 9.89 28.97
N PRO A 193 18.05 10.77 27.97
CA PRO A 193 16.91 11.38 27.31
C PRO A 193 16.05 10.30 26.62
N ARG A 194 14.74 10.55 26.57
CA ARG A 194 13.80 9.72 25.82
C ARG A 194 13.89 10.08 24.33
N GLY A 195 13.81 9.07 23.46
CA GLY A 195 13.62 9.26 22.03
C GLY A 195 12.27 9.90 21.69
N SER A 196 12.19 10.56 20.54
CA SER A 196 10.95 11.09 19.99
C SER A 196 10.08 9.99 19.37
N ASN A 197 8.76 10.16 19.41
CA ASN A 197 7.87 9.34 18.59
C ASN A 197 8.01 9.75 17.12
N GLY A 198 7.76 8.80 16.22
CA GLY A 198 7.64 9.05 14.80
C GLY A 198 6.27 9.58 14.40
N ASP A 199 6.22 10.22 13.24
CA ASP A 199 5.01 10.77 12.66
C ASP A 199 4.17 9.71 11.92
N GLU A 200 2.86 9.93 11.82
CA GLU A 200 2.00 9.09 11.00
C GLU A 200 2.16 9.39 9.51
N GLY A 201 1.98 8.36 8.69
CA GLY A 201 1.94 8.49 7.24
C GLY A 201 0.60 9.05 6.76
N HIS A 202 0.63 9.79 5.65
CA HIS A 202 -0.58 10.29 5.01
C HIS A 202 -1.28 9.22 4.16
N MET A 203 -2.61 9.34 4.05
CA MET A 203 -3.41 8.55 3.12
C MET A 203 -3.13 8.99 1.68
N GLY A 204 -3.13 8.03 0.74
CA GLY A 204 -3.09 8.31 -0.68
C GLY A 204 -4.43 8.81 -1.23
N TYR A 205 -4.37 9.61 -2.29
CA TYR A 205 -5.55 10.03 -3.04
C TYR A 205 -6.16 8.89 -3.87
N ALA A 206 -7.47 8.94 -4.05
CA ALA A 206 -8.17 8.13 -5.05
C ALA A 206 -7.79 8.55 -6.47
N GLY A 207 -7.79 7.61 -7.40
CA GLY A 207 -7.63 7.88 -8.82
C GLY A 207 -8.96 8.21 -9.49
N ASN A 208 -8.89 8.71 -10.72
CA ASN A 208 -10.06 9.07 -11.52
C ASN A 208 -10.46 7.95 -12.48
N VAL A 209 -11.75 7.84 -12.76
CA VAL A 209 -12.31 6.91 -13.74
C VAL A 209 -13.12 7.68 -14.76
N ASP A 210 -12.60 7.73 -15.99
CA ASP A 210 -13.20 8.46 -17.10
C ASP A 210 -13.80 7.50 -18.12
N TYR A 211 -14.98 7.86 -18.63
CA TYR A 211 -15.66 7.14 -19.70
C TYR A 211 -15.65 7.97 -20.97
N VAL A 212 -15.11 7.40 -22.04
CA VAL A 212 -15.03 8.02 -23.37
C VAL A 212 -15.87 7.21 -24.34
N PHE A 213 -16.98 7.81 -24.77
CA PHE A 213 -17.87 7.19 -25.73
C PHE A 213 -17.41 7.48 -27.16
N ILE A 214 -17.19 6.42 -27.92
CA ILE A 214 -16.80 6.50 -29.33
C ILE A 214 -17.97 6.12 -30.24
N ASP A 215 -18.01 6.73 -31.43
CA ASP A 215 -18.97 6.44 -32.48
C ASP A 215 -18.58 5.19 -33.29
#